data_AF-A0A453S8U1-F1
#
_entry.id   AF-A0A453S8U1-F1
#
_cell.length_a   1.000
_cell.length_b   1.000
_cell.length_c   1.000
_cell.angle_alpha   90.00
_cell.angle_beta   90.00
_cell.angle_gamma   90.00
#
_symmetry.space_group_name_H-M   'P 1'
#
loop_
_entity.id
_entity.type
_entity.pdbx_description
1 polymer ?
#
loop_
_entity_poly.entity_id
_entity_poly.type
_entity_poly.pdbx_seq_one_letter_code
_entity_poly.pdbx_strand_id
1 'polypeptide(L)'
;QICNGATFVKVDKSINLKDSSPMLVFQDDGGGMDPEGVRQCMSLGFSTKKSKTTIGQYGNGFKTSTMRLGADAIVFTRAIRGSNVTLSVGLLSYTFLRRTMKDDIVVPVLDFQIQDDHIVPLVYGSQGDWDSSLKIILDWSPFSSMGELLQQFKDIESHGTKVVIYDLWMNDDGLLELDFDDDDE
;
A
#
# COMPACT_ATOMS: atom_id res chain seq x y z
N GLN A 1 -14.74 5.93 18.37
CA GLN A 1 -15.23 6.84 17.31
C GLN A 1 -14.16 6.85 16.22
N ILE A 2 -14.50 6.53 14.97
CA ILE A 2 -13.51 6.59 13.87
C ILE A 2 -13.41 8.07 13.51
N CYS A 3 -12.43 8.77 14.09
CA CYS A 3 -12.40 10.24 14.09
C CYS A 3 -11.78 10.88 12.84
N ASN A 4 -11.33 10.12 11.84
CA ASN A 4 -10.58 10.69 10.73
C ASN A 4 -11.11 10.17 9.39
N GLY A 5 -12.30 10.64 9.01
CA GLY A 5 -12.83 10.42 7.66
C GLY A 5 -12.04 11.25 6.66
N ALA A 6 -11.60 10.62 5.56
CA ALA A 6 -10.99 11.35 4.46
C ALA A 6 -11.97 12.40 3.91
N THR A 7 -11.47 13.59 3.62
CA THR A 7 -12.23 14.66 2.94
C THR A 7 -11.97 14.67 1.45
N PHE A 8 -10.87 14.03 1.03
CA PHE A 8 -10.42 13.99 -0.34
C PHE A 8 -9.84 12.62 -0.69
N VAL A 9 -10.02 12.23 -1.95
CA VAL A 9 -9.29 11.12 -2.57
C VAL A 9 -8.83 11.56 -3.95
N LYS A 10 -7.53 11.44 -4.20
CA LYS A 10 -6.93 11.58 -5.52
C LYS A 10 -6.85 10.20 -6.16
N VAL A 11 -7.29 10.11 -7.42
CA VAL A 11 -7.04 8.95 -8.28
C VAL A 11 -6.25 9.45 -9.46
N ASP A 12 -5.09 8.85 -9.73
CA ASP A 12 -4.16 9.34 -10.74
C ASP A 12 -3.41 8.19 -11.43
N LYS A 13 -2.91 8.45 -12.63
CA LYS A 13 -1.98 7.57 -13.35
C LYS A 13 -0.55 7.98 -13.01
N SER A 14 0.31 6.99 -12.83
CA SER A 14 1.76 7.20 -12.72
C SER A 14 2.49 6.21 -13.60
N ILE A 15 3.76 6.44 -13.88
CA ILE A 15 4.61 5.55 -14.66
C ILE A 15 5.63 4.88 -13.74
N ASN A 16 5.68 3.56 -13.78
CA ASN A 16 6.71 2.78 -13.12
C ASN A 16 8.06 3.05 -13.79
N LEU A 17 9.00 3.64 -13.06
CA LEU A 17 10.29 4.00 -13.62
C LEU A 17 11.18 2.78 -13.92
N LYS A 18 10.87 1.59 -13.38
CA LYS A 18 11.64 0.36 -13.62
C LYS A 18 11.45 -0.19 -15.04
N ASP A 19 10.23 -0.12 -15.56
CA ASP A 19 9.84 -0.77 -16.82
C ASP A 19 8.94 0.09 -17.72
N SER A 20 8.67 1.33 -17.31
CA SER A 20 7.78 2.28 -18.02
C SER A 20 6.32 1.83 -18.14
N SER A 21 5.90 0.84 -17.34
CA SER A 21 4.49 0.42 -17.27
C SER A 21 3.63 1.44 -16.50
N PRO A 22 2.35 1.59 -16.85
CA PRO A 22 1.45 2.46 -16.10
C PRO A 22 1.05 1.83 -14.76
N MET A 23 0.82 2.70 -13.78
CA MET A 23 0.38 2.38 -12.43
C MET A 23 -0.82 3.25 -12.06
N LEU A 24 -1.71 2.69 -11.25
CA LEU A 24 -2.85 3.41 -10.71
C LEU A 24 -2.58 3.82 -9.26
N VAL A 25 -2.71 5.10 -8.96
CA VAL A 25 -2.42 5.68 -7.65
C VAL A 25 -3.70 6.19 -7.02
N PHE A 26 -4.01 5.72 -5.82
CA PHE A 26 -5.07 6.23 -4.97
C PHE A 26 -4.44 6.89 -3.75
N GLN A 27 -4.80 8.13 -3.44
CA GLN A 27 -4.28 8.81 -2.26
C GLN A 27 -5.40 9.54 -1.52
N ASP A 28 -5.57 9.21 -0.25
CA ASP A 28 -6.52 9.87 0.65
C ASP A 28 -5.83 10.62 1.79
N ASP A 29 -6.52 11.63 2.33
CA ASP A 29 -6.15 12.42 3.50
C ASP A 29 -6.79 11.89 4.79
N GLY A 30 -7.27 10.65 4.80
CA GLY A 30 -7.89 10.02 5.96
C GLY A 30 -6.89 9.76 7.09
N GLY A 31 -7.35 9.18 8.20
CA GLY A 31 -6.53 9.02 9.41
C GLY A 31 -5.34 8.07 9.36
N GLY A 32 -5.10 7.46 8.20
CA GLY A 32 -4.08 6.43 7.99
C GLY A 32 -4.22 5.22 8.92
N MET A 33 -3.27 4.30 8.79
CA MET A 33 -3.16 3.08 9.58
C MET A 33 -1.87 3.12 10.38
N ASP A 34 -1.95 2.73 11.65
CA ASP A 34 -0.76 2.40 12.44
C ASP A 34 -0.23 1.02 12.00
N PRO A 35 0.96 0.60 12.49
CA PRO A 35 1.56 -0.68 12.11
C PRO A 35 0.63 -1.89 12.24
N GLU A 36 -0.20 -1.92 13.26
CA GLU A 36 -1.17 -3.01 13.44
C GLU A 36 -2.33 -2.89 12.45
N GLY A 37 -2.83 -1.68 12.22
CA GLY A 37 -3.86 -1.41 11.22
C GLY A 37 -3.46 -1.85 9.81
N VAL A 38 -2.21 -1.61 9.39
CA VAL A 38 -1.75 -2.07 8.06
C VAL A 38 -1.68 -3.60 8.00
N ARG A 39 -1.16 -4.27 9.04
CA ARG A 39 -1.12 -5.75 9.10
C ARG A 39 -2.52 -6.36 9.00
N GLN A 40 -3.49 -5.79 9.72
CA GLN A 40 -4.89 -6.21 9.63
C GLN A 40 -5.49 -5.93 8.24
N CYS A 41 -5.19 -4.77 7.66
CA CYS A 41 -5.61 -4.42 6.31
C CYS A 41 -5.08 -5.41 5.25
N MET A 42 -3.87 -5.94 5.45
CA MET A 42 -3.25 -6.93 4.58
C MET A 42 -3.71 -8.38 4.87
N SER A 43 -4.30 -8.65 6.04
CA SER A 43 -4.76 -9.99 6.44
C SER A 43 -6.21 -10.27 6.04
N LEU A 44 -6.51 -11.45 5.50
CA LEU A 44 -7.87 -11.81 5.03
C LEU A 44 -8.89 -11.84 6.17
N GLY A 45 -10.10 -11.34 5.94
CA GLY A 45 -11.24 -11.46 6.86
C GLY A 45 -11.21 -10.57 8.11
N PHE A 46 -10.22 -9.70 8.26
CA PHE A 46 -10.14 -8.79 9.41
C PHE A 46 -10.90 -7.48 9.15
N SER A 47 -11.94 -7.23 9.97
CA SER A 47 -12.63 -5.95 10.02
C SER A 47 -13.04 -5.61 11.45
N THR A 48 -12.56 -4.47 11.93
CA THR A 48 -13.00 -3.88 13.21
C THR A 48 -14.26 -3.01 13.03
N LYS A 49 -14.67 -2.77 11.77
CA LYS A 49 -15.80 -1.92 11.39
C LYS A 49 -17.10 -2.71 11.49
N LYS A 50 -17.72 -2.67 12.67
CA LYS A 50 -19.04 -3.29 12.96
C LYS A 50 -20.20 -2.28 13.00
N SER A 51 -19.95 -1.02 12.66
CA SER A 51 -20.98 0.03 12.66
C SER A 51 -21.85 -0.05 11.42
N LYS A 52 -23.15 0.23 11.56
CA LYS A 52 -24.09 0.38 10.43
C LYS A 52 -23.74 1.57 9.52
N THR A 53 -22.92 2.50 10.00
CA THR A 53 -22.51 3.71 9.25
C THR A 53 -21.23 3.50 8.43
N THR A 54 -20.63 2.31 8.45
CA THR A 54 -19.41 2.01 7.69
C THR A 54 -19.71 1.02 6.55
N ILE A 55 -19.29 1.36 5.33
CA ILE A 55 -19.47 0.52 4.13
C ILE A 55 -18.64 -0.77 4.23
N GLY A 56 -17.35 -0.65 4.57
CA GLY A 56 -16.42 -1.79 4.64
C GLY A 56 -16.63 -2.63 5.90
N GLN A 57 -17.41 -3.70 5.80
CA GLN A 57 -17.74 -4.58 6.94
C GLN A 57 -17.00 -5.93 6.89
N TYR A 58 -16.63 -6.39 5.69
CA TYR A 58 -16.15 -7.76 5.45
C TYR A 58 -14.62 -7.93 5.55
N GLY A 59 -13.83 -6.86 5.58
CA GLY A 59 -12.36 -6.94 5.69
C GLY A 59 -11.63 -7.41 4.42
N ASN A 60 -12.35 -7.56 3.30
CA ASN A 60 -11.80 -8.13 2.06
C ASN A 60 -11.71 -7.14 0.90
N GLY A 61 -12.49 -6.04 0.92
CA GLY A 61 -12.65 -5.13 -0.22
C GLY A 61 -11.33 -4.61 -0.78
N PHE A 62 -10.40 -4.18 0.08
CA PHE A 62 -9.07 -3.73 -0.34
C PHE A 62 -8.34 -4.78 -1.19
N LYS A 63 -8.26 -6.03 -0.70
CA LYS A 63 -7.51 -7.11 -1.34
C LYS A 63 -8.18 -7.56 -2.63
N THR A 64 -9.50 -7.74 -2.60
CA THR A 64 -10.25 -8.19 -3.78
C THR A 64 -10.21 -7.15 -4.90
N SER A 65 -10.32 -5.87 -4.56
CA SER A 65 -10.31 -4.81 -5.56
C SER A 65 -8.92 -4.54 -6.11
N THR A 66 -7.88 -4.49 -5.26
CA THR A 66 -6.50 -4.32 -5.74
C THR A 66 -6.06 -5.45 -6.66
N MET A 67 -6.31 -6.71 -6.25
CA MET A 67 -5.98 -7.89 -7.06
C MET A 67 -6.84 -8.01 -8.33
N ARG A 68 -7.99 -7.32 -8.41
CA ARG A 68 -8.78 -7.24 -9.65
C ARG A 68 -8.22 -6.21 -10.63
N LEU A 69 -7.52 -5.19 -10.15
CA LEU A 69 -7.02 -4.10 -11.00
C LEU A 69 -5.59 -4.38 -11.51
N GLY A 70 -4.75 -5.01 -10.69
CA GLY A 70 -3.42 -5.46 -11.11
C GLY A 70 -2.94 -6.65 -10.31
N ALA A 71 -1.84 -7.23 -10.72
CA ALA A 71 -1.22 -8.35 -10.03
C ALA A 71 -0.61 -7.93 -8.69
N ASP A 72 -0.18 -6.68 -8.57
CA ASP A 72 0.61 -6.24 -7.43
C ASP A 72 0.17 -4.85 -6.94
N ALA A 73 0.19 -4.67 -5.62
CA ALA A 73 -0.19 -3.42 -4.96
C ALA A 73 0.67 -3.14 -3.73
N ILE A 74 1.14 -1.89 -3.63
CA ILE A 74 1.92 -1.40 -2.49
C ILE A 74 1.16 -0.25 -1.81
N VAL A 75 1.15 -0.29 -0.47
CA VAL A 75 0.45 0.67 0.38
C VAL A 75 1.47 1.44 1.20
N PHE A 76 1.37 2.76 1.17
CA PHE A 76 2.04 3.69 2.05
C PHE A 76 0.99 4.31 2.95
N THR A 77 1.22 4.30 4.26
CA THR A 77 0.25 4.89 5.18
C THR A 77 0.96 5.60 6.33
N ARG A 78 0.46 6.79 6.67
CA ARG A 78 0.95 7.59 7.77
C ARG A 78 -0.17 7.79 8.77
N ALA A 79 0.09 7.44 10.02
CA ALA A 79 -0.88 7.60 11.10
C ALA A 79 -0.27 8.39 12.27
N ILE A 80 -1.12 9.21 12.86
CA ILE A 80 -0.85 9.89 14.13
C ILE A 80 -1.75 9.27 15.19
N ARG A 81 -1.15 8.76 16.27
CA ARG A 81 -1.83 8.17 17.43
C ARG A 81 -1.25 8.77 18.70
N GLY A 82 -1.92 9.76 19.28
CA GLY A 82 -1.36 10.56 20.37
C GLY A 82 -0.10 11.29 19.90
N SER A 83 1.02 11.09 20.59
CA SER A 83 2.33 11.65 20.21
C SER A 83 3.08 10.81 19.17
N ASN A 84 2.58 9.62 18.81
CA ASN A 84 3.30 8.71 17.93
C ASN A 84 2.91 8.95 16.48
N VAL A 85 3.91 9.24 15.64
CA VAL A 85 3.76 9.30 14.18
C VAL A 85 4.45 8.08 13.58
N THR A 86 3.67 7.23 12.92
CA THR A 86 4.16 6.01 12.27
C THR A 86 4.00 6.10 10.76
N LEU A 87 4.96 5.55 10.04
CA LEU A 87 4.94 5.38 8.59
C LEU A 87 5.02 3.88 8.33
N SER A 88 4.10 3.34 7.55
CA SER A 88 4.11 1.92 7.23
C SER A 88 4.01 1.70 5.73
N VAL A 89 4.77 0.74 5.24
CA VAL A 89 4.75 0.26 3.85
C VAL A 89 4.34 -1.21 3.88
N GLY A 90 3.33 -1.59 3.10
CA GLY A 90 2.96 -3.00 2.96
C GLY A 90 2.74 -3.37 1.51
N LEU A 91 3.15 -4.57 1.13
CA LEU A 91 3.10 -5.04 -0.25
C LEU A 91 2.24 -6.32 -0.36
N LEU A 92 1.24 -6.26 -1.24
CA LEU A 92 0.53 -7.43 -1.74
C LEU A 92 1.04 -7.72 -3.15
N SER A 93 1.84 -8.76 -3.29
CA SER A 93 2.42 -9.10 -4.59
C SER A 93 2.08 -10.53 -5.01
N TYR A 94 1.15 -10.66 -5.96
CA TYR A 94 0.90 -11.95 -6.61
C TYR A 94 2.15 -12.43 -7.35
N THR A 95 2.85 -11.52 -8.03
CA THR A 95 4.02 -11.83 -8.84
C THR A 95 5.15 -12.42 -8.01
N PHE A 96 5.44 -11.83 -6.85
CA PHE A 96 6.40 -12.37 -5.88
C PHE A 96 6.03 -13.80 -5.45
N LEU A 97 4.79 -14.01 -4.99
CA LEU A 97 4.35 -15.31 -4.48
C LEU A 97 4.41 -16.39 -5.57
N ARG A 98 3.95 -16.06 -6.79
CA ARG A 98 3.96 -16.96 -7.95
C ARG A 98 5.38 -17.32 -8.38
N ARG A 99 6.25 -16.32 -8.56
CA ARG A 99 7.61 -16.53 -9.10
C ARG A 99 8.54 -17.20 -8.09
N THR A 100 8.30 -17.02 -6.80
CA THR A 100 9.04 -17.70 -5.74
C THR A 100 8.40 -19.01 -5.28
N MET A 101 7.31 -19.43 -5.93
CA MET A 101 6.57 -20.67 -5.65
C MET A 101 6.24 -20.84 -4.16
N LYS A 102 5.73 -19.77 -3.54
CA LYS A 102 5.35 -19.80 -2.13
C LYS A 102 4.02 -20.54 -1.96
N ASP A 103 4.03 -21.56 -1.11
CA ASP A 103 2.82 -22.30 -0.72
C ASP A 103 1.96 -21.49 0.27
N ASP A 104 2.60 -20.61 1.06
CA ASP A 104 1.95 -19.73 2.03
C ASP A 104 1.92 -18.27 1.57
N ILE A 105 0.85 -17.55 1.93
CA ILE A 105 0.75 -16.11 1.68
C ILE A 105 1.70 -15.36 2.61
N VAL A 106 2.72 -14.74 2.03
CA VAL A 106 3.66 -13.85 2.73
C VAL A 106 3.40 -12.40 2.30
N VAL A 107 3.11 -11.52 3.26
CA VAL A 107 2.92 -10.09 3.04
C VAL A 107 4.03 -9.33 3.78
N PRO A 108 5.06 -8.82 3.08
CA PRO A 108 6.10 -8.03 3.72
C PRO A 108 5.55 -6.65 4.11
N VAL A 109 5.90 -6.23 5.32
CA VAL A 109 5.51 -4.94 5.89
C VAL A 109 6.74 -4.30 6.53
N LEU A 110 6.95 -3.01 6.27
CA LEU A 110 7.94 -2.18 6.93
C LEU A 110 7.24 -1.13 7.74
N ASP A 111 7.67 -0.97 8.98
CA ASP A 111 7.22 0.09 9.86
C ASP A 111 8.38 1.01 10.20
N PHE A 112 8.07 2.28 10.34
CA PHE A 112 8.96 3.33 10.80
C PHE A 112 8.23 4.21 11.80
N GLN A 113 9.00 4.88 12.64
CA GLN A 113 8.51 5.92 13.53
C GLN A 113 9.29 7.21 13.30
N ILE A 114 8.62 8.35 13.46
CA ILE A 114 9.31 9.64 13.54
C ILE A 114 9.70 9.87 15.01
N GLN A 115 11.00 9.92 15.29
CA GLN A 115 11.59 10.22 16.60
C GLN A 115 12.56 11.38 16.44
N ASP A 116 12.38 12.46 17.21
CA ASP A 116 13.21 13.67 17.15
C ASP A 116 13.42 14.18 15.71
N ASP A 117 12.34 14.26 14.93
CA ASP A 117 12.33 14.62 13.50
C ASP A 117 13.09 13.67 12.55
N HIS A 118 13.54 12.52 13.02
CA HIS A 118 14.20 11.48 12.22
C HIS A 118 13.27 10.29 12.00
N ILE A 119 13.29 9.74 10.78
CA ILE A 119 12.59 8.49 10.47
C ILE A 119 13.49 7.32 10.87
N VAL A 120 13.05 6.54 11.85
CA VAL A 120 13.77 5.35 12.35
C VAL A 120 12.97 4.08 12.06
N PRO A 121 13.62 2.97 11.67
CA PRO A 121 12.95 1.68 11.52
C PRO A 121 12.28 1.23 12.83
N LEU A 122 11.05 0.76 12.73
CA LEU A 122 10.32 0.14 13.82
C LEU A 122 10.29 -1.38 13.60
N VAL A 123 11.22 -2.07 14.25
CA VAL A 123 11.42 -3.51 14.07
C VAL A 123 10.51 -4.28 15.03
N TYR A 124 9.63 -5.10 14.45
CA TYR A 124 8.84 -6.09 15.18
C TYR A 124 9.49 -7.46 15.02
N GLY A 125 9.66 -8.21 16.11
CA GLY A 125 10.32 -9.51 16.06
C GLY A 125 11.84 -9.37 15.98
N SER A 126 12.44 -9.72 14.84
CA SER A 126 13.89 -9.66 14.62
C SER A 126 14.30 -8.69 13.50
N GLN A 127 15.54 -8.18 13.58
CA GLN A 127 16.12 -7.37 12.50
C GLN A 127 16.12 -8.13 11.16
N GLY A 128 16.34 -9.45 11.19
CA GLY A 128 16.33 -10.29 9.99
C GLY A 128 14.97 -10.33 9.28
N ASP A 129 13.86 -10.29 10.02
CA ASP A 129 12.52 -10.26 9.44
C ASP A 129 12.24 -8.93 8.74
N TRP A 130 12.71 -7.83 9.35
CA TRP A 130 12.60 -6.49 8.78
C TRP A 130 13.48 -6.36 7.53
N ASP A 131 14.74 -6.80 7.59
CA ASP A 131 15.66 -6.78 6.45
C ASP A 131 15.14 -7.64 5.28
N SER A 132 14.54 -8.79 5.59
CA SER A 132 13.91 -9.65 4.59
C SER A 132 12.71 -8.99 3.94
N SER A 133 11.85 -8.33 4.73
CA SER A 133 10.70 -7.58 4.22
C SER A 133 11.14 -6.41 3.34
N LEU A 134 12.19 -5.70 3.76
CA LEU A 134 12.78 -4.62 2.98
C LEU A 134 13.29 -5.15 1.64
N LYS A 135 14.08 -6.23 1.66
CA LYS A 135 14.59 -6.85 0.45
C LYS A 135 13.47 -7.23 -0.52
N ILE A 136 12.41 -7.88 -0.04
CA ILE A 136 11.28 -8.26 -0.89
C ILE A 136 10.63 -7.00 -1.49
N ILE A 137 10.37 -5.96 -0.68
CA ILE A 137 9.75 -4.73 -1.20
C ILE A 137 10.63 -4.06 -2.26
N LEU A 138 11.95 -3.98 -2.05
CA LEU A 138 12.84 -3.35 -3.03
C LEU A 138 12.96 -4.15 -4.33
N ASP A 139 12.96 -5.48 -4.23
CA ASP A 139 13.09 -6.38 -5.37
C ASP A 139 11.79 -6.44 -6.20
N TRP A 140 10.62 -6.38 -5.54
CA TRP A 140 9.32 -6.68 -6.16
C TRP A 140 8.34 -5.51 -6.28
N SER A 141 8.62 -4.35 -5.68
CA SER A 141 7.84 -3.13 -5.87
C SER A 141 8.40 -2.24 -6.99
N PRO A 142 7.70 -1.19 -7.43
CA PRO A 142 8.23 -0.18 -8.35
C PRO A 142 9.43 0.61 -7.78
N PHE A 143 9.69 0.53 -6.48
CA PHE A 143 10.69 1.34 -5.78
C PHE A 143 11.93 0.50 -5.44
N SER A 144 13.10 0.93 -5.90
CA SER A 144 14.37 0.18 -5.81
C SER A 144 15.21 0.52 -4.59
N SER A 145 14.87 1.58 -3.87
CA SER A 145 15.66 2.05 -2.74
C SER A 145 14.81 2.51 -1.55
N MET A 146 15.41 2.51 -0.36
CA MET A 146 14.80 3.10 0.83
C MET A 146 14.44 4.58 0.60
N GLY A 147 15.29 5.32 -0.11
CA GLY A 147 15.04 6.73 -0.43
C GLY A 147 13.77 6.93 -1.26
N GLU A 148 13.56 6.08 -2.28
CA GLU A 148 12.35 6.10 -3.11
C GLU A 148 11.09 5.74 -2.31
N LEU A 149 11.15 4.75 -1.42
CA LEU A 149 10.04 4.41 -0.52
C LEU A 149 9.70 5.59 0.40
N LEU A 150 10.71 6.19 1.03
CA LEU A 150 10.51 7.33 1.94
C LEU A 150 10.01 8.58 1.20
N GLN A 151 10.39 8.75 -0.07
CA GLN A 151 9.88 9.83 -0.90
C GLN A 151 8.36 9.76 -1.09
N GLN A 152 7.77 8.56 -1.12
CA GLN A 152 6.33 8.40 -1.27
C GLN A 152 5.51 8.99 -0.11
N PHE A 153 6.12 9.14 1.08
CA PHE A 153 5.48 9.78 2.23
C PHE A 153 5.51 11.31 2.19
N LYS A 154 6.32 11.94 1.32
CA LYS A 154 6.38 13.41 1.23
C LYS A 154 5.04 14.02 0.80
N ASP A 155 4.30 13.30 -0.03
CA ASP A 155 2.98 13.73 -0.50
C ASP A 155 1.87 13.44 0.52
N ILE A 156 2.17 12.70 1.60
CA ILE A 156 1.23 12.39 2.69
C ILE A 156 1.51 13.34 3.86
N GLU A 157 0.77 14.43 3.91
CA GLU A 157 1.04 15.58 4.79
C GLU A 157 1.21 15.21 6.28
N SER A 158 0.12 14.84 6.97
CA SER A 158 0.13 14.57 8.41
C SER A 158 -0.37 13.16 8.71
N HIS A 159 -1.43 12.75 8.03
CA HIS A 159 -1.97 11.40 8.00
C HIS A 159 -2.58 11.14 6.62
N GLY A 160 -2.70 9.87 6.26
CA GLY A 160 -3.29 9.48 4.98
C GLY A 160 -2.84 8.10 4.54
N THR A 161 -3.39 7.67 3.42
CA THR A 161 -2.98 6.42 2.77
C THR A 161 -2.79 6.67 1.28
N LYS A 162 -1.69 6.17 0.73
CA LYS A 162 -1.42 6.10 -0.70
C LYS A 162 -1.31 4.64 -1.09
N VAL A 163 -2.13 4.20 -2.03
CA VAL A 163 -2.11 2.86 -2.62
C VAL A 163 -1.65 2.99 -4.07
N VAL A 164 -0.64 2.22 -4.45
CA VAL A 164 -0.16 2.14 -5.82
C VAL A 164 -0.40 0.72 -6.30
N ILE A 165 -1.19 0.57 -7.36
CA ILE A 165 -1.45 -0.69 -8.04
C ILE A 165 -0.67 -0.68 -9.35
N TYR A 166 0.07 -1.74 -9.59
CA TYR A 166 0.94 -1.89 -10.76
C TYR A 166 0.85 -3.32 -11.29
N ASP A 167 1.52 -3.59 -12.41
CA ASP A 167 1.32 -4.82 -13.17
C ASP A 167 -0.18 -5.00 -13.49
N LEU A 168 -0.77 -3.95 -14.04
CA LEU A 168 -2.20 -3.84 -14.36
C LEU A 168 -2.63 -4.93 -15.35
N TRP A 169 -3.84 -5.45 -15.19
CA TRP A 169 -4.33 -6.52 -16.06
C TRP A 169 -4.60 -6.03 -17.48
N MET A 170 -4.29 -6.92 -18.43
CA MET A 170 -4.58 -6.74 -19.84
C MET A 170 -5.73 -7.66 -20.25
N ASN A 171 -6.49 -7.22 -21.24
CA ASN A 171 -7.52 -8.01 -21.88
C ASN A 171 -6.92 -9.07 -22.84
N ASP A 172 -7.78 -9.84 -23.49
CA ASP A 172 -7.38 -10.90 -24.43
C ASP A 172 -6.64 -10.37 -25.67
N ASP A 173 -6.79 -9.08 -25.99
CA ASP A 173 -6.09 -8.39 -27.09
C ASP A 173 -4.72 -7.83 -26.67
N GLY A 174 -4.33 -7.99 -25.40
CA GLY A 174 -3.06 -7.49 -24.86
C GLY A 174 -3.06 -5.98 -24.57
N LEU A 175 -4.23 -5.35 -24.53
CA LEU A 175 -4.41 -3.96 -24.14
C LEU A 175 -4.77 -3.88 -22.65
N LEU A 176 -4.40 -2.79 -21.99
CA LEU A 176 -4.84 -2.56 -20.60
C LEU A 176 -6.36 -2.51 -20.54
N GLU A 177 -6.94 -3.11 -19.50
CA GLU A 177 -8.39 -3.02 -19.29
C GLU A 177 -8.85 -1.59 -18.95
N LEU A 178 -7.93 -0.76 -18.48
CA LEU A 178 -8.14 0.67 -18.23
C LEU A 178 -7.52 1.46 -19.37
N ASP A 179 -8.35 2.25 -20.04
CA ASP A 179 -7.89 3.27 -20.97
C ASP A 179 -7.47 4.52 -20.19
N PHE A 180 -6.33 5.09 -20.58
CA PHE A 180 -5.74 6.26 -19.98
C PHE A 180 -5.40 7.35 -21.00
N ASP A 181 -5.61 7.09 -22.29
CA ASP A 181 -5.16 7.93 -23.38
C ASP A 181 -6.37 8.47 -24.19
N ASP A 182 -7.54 7.81 -24.12
CA ASP A 182 -8.82 8.35 -24.60
C ASP A 182 -9.39 9.40 -23.63
N ASP A 183 -8.79 10.60 -23.65
CA ASP A 183 -9.42 11.81 -23.14
C ASP A 183 -10.33 12.39 -24.23
N ASP A 184 -11.56 11.87 -24.36
CA ASP A 184 -12.65 12.64 -24.99
C ASP A 184 -13.16 13.69 -23.98
N GLU A 185 -12.40 14.78 -23.83
CA GLU A 185 -12.91 16.11 -23.43
C GLU A 185 -12.76 17.14 -24.57
#